data_AF-A0A0J0VAS5-F1
#
_entry.id   AF-A0A0J0VAS5-F1
#
_cell.length_a   1.000
_cell.length_b   1.000
_cell.length_c   1.000
_cell.angle_alpha   90.00
_cell.angle_beta   90.00
_cell.angle_gamma   90.00
#
_symmetry.space_group_name_H-M   'P 1'
#
loop_
_entity.id
_entity.type
_entity.pdbx_description
1 polymer ?
#
loop_
_entity_poly.entity_id
_entity_poly.type
_entity_poly.pdbx_seq_one_letter_code
_entity_poly.pdbx_strand_id
1 'polypeptide(L)'
;AGKTYAKVNGKARYLVWTTKKGVKYPTSDKARIKNNVFYVPAPFVRDVMKYPLSTKTTSGKTVVYVGKQPKTTAKPTTPSSKTTDPDELAKQEFLKTWTPPKIKSKMTNDPVKNARILADELGLYQPDPDGAAAIFNPFAQSSGAWAFAVCEDTGIEGVDLEIGINQWFGNRWNPEFYKTPYVLKEVFKFYELPEVYDILYRGIEKKENVDDKVGKWLTFGKRKVLIFEGKSQVFVQVKNLYQR
;
A
#
# COMPACT_ATOMS: atom_id res chain seq x y z
N ALA A 1 -46.57 -29.24 -5.05
CA ALA A 1 -45.37 -30.04 -5.37
C ALA A 1 -45.21 -30.13 -6.89
N GLY A 2 -43.97 -30.21 -7.41
CA GLY A 2 -43.71 -30.86 -8.71
C GLY A 2 -43.74 -30.01 -9.98
N LYS A 3 -42.80 -29.07 -10.18
CA LYS A 3 -42.31 -28.78 -11.54
C LYS A 3 -40.80 -28.94 -11.59
N THR A 4 -40.39 -30.08 -12.13
CA THR A 4 -39.05 -30.68 -12.07
C THR A 4 -38.20 -30.30 -13.29
N TYR A 5 -38.42 -29.15 -13.92
CA TYR A 5 -37.63 -28.72 -15.10
C TYR A 5 -37.61 -27.20 -15.30
N ALA A 6 -36.57 -26.71 -15.99
CA ALA A 6 -36.43 -25.34 -16.48
C ALA A 6 -36.24 -25.34 -18.01
N LYS A 7 -36.80 -24.36 -18.72
CA LYS A 7 -36.58 -24.20 -20.17
C LYS A 7 -35.38 -23.29 -20.42
N VAL A 8 -34.36 -23.81 -21.12
CA VAL A 8 -33.16 -23.06 -21.52
C VAL A 8 -33.02 -23.15 -23.04
N ASN A 9 -32.97 -22.01 -23.72
CA ASN A 9 -32.98 -21.90 -25.20
C ASN A 9 -34.14 -22.69 -25.84
N GLY A 10 -35.35 -22.57 -25.27
CA GLY A 10 -36.55 -23.24 -25.76
C GLY A 10 -36.70 -24.73 -25.40
N LYS A 11 -35.66 -25.40 -24.88
CA LYS A 11 -35.69 -26.83 -24.52
C LYS A 11 -35.83 -27.05 -23.01
N ALA A 12 -36.70 -27.98 -22.60
CA ALA A 12 -36.90 -28.33 -21.19
C ALA A 12 -35.72 -29.16 -20.65
N ARG A 13 -35.22 -28.78 -19.47
CA ARG A 13 -34.09 -29.41 -18.75
C ARG A 13 -34.53 -29.74 -17.34
N TYR A 14 -34.54 -31.02 -17.01
CA TYR A 14 -35.03 -31.49 -15.71
C TYR A 14 -34.03 -31.19 -14.60
N LEU A 15 -34.52 -30.62 -13.50
CA LEU A 15 -33.72 -30.26 -12.34
C LEU A 15 -33.77 -31.45 -11.36
N VAL A 16 -32.72 -32.27 -11.38
CA VAL A 16 -32.51 -33.32 -10.37
C VAL A 16 -31.88 -32.65 -9.14
N TRP A 17 -32.37 -32.99 -7.95
CA TRP A 17 -31.92 -32.39 -6.69
C TRP A 17 -31.36 -33.46 -5.77
N THR A 18 -30.33 -33.14 -5.00
CA THR A 18 -29.82 -33.96 -3.90
C THR A 18 -29.78 -33.16 -2.61
N THR A 19 -29.84 -33.83 -1.46
CA THR A 19 -29.80 -33.18 -0.14
C THR A 19 -28.60 -33.74 0.63
N LYS A 20 -27.71 -32.87 1.10
CA LYS A 20 -26.56 -33.27 1.94
C LYS A 20 -26.47 -32.34 3.14
N LYS A 21 -26.40 -32.91 4.36
CA LYS A 21 -26.41 -32.19 5.64
C LYS A 21 -27.56 -31.17 5.76
N GLY A 22 -28.77 -31.57 5.37
CA GLY A 22 -29.98 -30.74 5.46
C GLY A 22 -30.13 -29.65 4.39
N VAL A 23 -29.16 -29.46 3.50
CA VAL A 23 -29.22 -28.45 2.44
C VAL A 23 -29.44 -29.13 1.08
N LYS A 24 -30.38 -28.58 0.30
CA LYS A 24 -30.82 -29.11 -1.01
C LYS A 24 -30.06 -28.42 -2.15
N TYR A 25 -29.47 -29.20 -3.05
CA TYR A 25 -28.65 -28.72 -4.16
C TYR A 25 -29.07 -29.35 -5.49
N PRO A 26 -28.98 -28.63 -6.62
CA PRO A 26 -29.24 -29.19 -7.94
C PRO A 26 -28.05 -30.05 -8.42
N THR A 27 -28.28 -31.29 -8.86
CA THR A 27 -27.26 -32.22 -9.37
C THR A 27 -27.03 -32.11 -10.89
N SER A 28 -27.36 -30.98 -11.51
CA SER A 28 -27.10 -30.81 -12.94
C SER A 28 -25.59 -30.78 -13.22
N ASP A 29 -25.13 -31.37 -14.33
CA ASP A 29 -23.72 -31.61 -14.72
C ASP A 29 -22.77 -30.40 -14.70
N LYS A 30 -23.29 -29.20 -14.47
CA LYS A 30 -22.55 -27.93 -14.49
C LYS A 30 -22.45 -27.24 -13.13
N ALA A 31 -23.08 -27.77 -12.08
CA ALA A 31 -22.86 -27.30 -10.71
C ALA A 31 -21.68 -28.05 -10.08
N ARG A 32 -20.74 -27.33 -9.45
CA ARG A 32 -19.52 -27.92 -8.85
C ARG A 32 -19.28 -27.36 -7.46
N ILE A 33 -18.74 -28.19 -6.57
CA ILE A 33 -18.24 -27.76 -5.25
C ILE A 33 -16.71 -27.83 -5.32
N LYS A 34 -16.02 -26.72 -5.06
CA LYS A 34 -14.56 -26.64 -4.96
C LYS A 34 -14.20 -25.75 -3.78
N ASN A 35 -13.28 -26.20 -2.91
CA ASN A 35 -12.85 -25.47 -1.71
C ASN A 35 -14.02 -25.03 -0.79
N ASN A 36 -15.01 -25.91 -0.57
CA ASN A 36 -16.25 -25.58 0.15
C ASN A 36 -17.11 -24.45 -0.47
N VAL A 37 -16.79 -23.99 -1.67
CA VAL A 37 -17.57 -22.99 -2.41
C VAL A 37 -18.39 -23.69 -3.49
N PHE A 38 -19.68 -23.37 -3.55
CA PHE A 38 -20.64 -23.92 -4.51
C PHE A 38 -20.77 -23.02 -5.74
N TYR A 39 -20.39 -23.54 -6.90
CA TYR A 39 -20.44 -22.84 -8.18
C TYR A 39 -21.62 -23.33 -9.00
N VAL A 40 -22.49 -22.40 -9.41
CA VAL A 40 -23.65 -22.68 -10.27
C VAL A 40 -23.58 -21.87 -11.57
N PRO A 41 -24.11 -22.39 -12.69
CA PRO A 41 -24.20 -21.63 -13.93
C PRO A 41 -25.06 -20.36 -13.77
N ALA A 42 -24.64 -19.24 -14.35
CA ALA A 42 -25.41 -17.98 -14.30
C ALA A 42 -26.91 -18.12 -14.68
N PRO A 43 -27.31 -18.92 -15.70
CA PRO A 43 -28.72 -19.13 -16.00
C PRO A 43 -29.54 -19.74 -14.84
N PHE A 44 -28.93 -20.52 -13.94
CA PHE A 44 -29.60 -21.07 -12.77
C PHE A 44 -30.10 -19.95 -11.83
N VAL A 45 -29.27 -18.93 -11.64
CA VAL A 45 -29.56 -17.78 -10.79
C VAL A 45 -30.76 -16.98 -11.34
N ARG A 46 -30.86 -16.84 -12.67
CA ARG A 46 -31.97 -16.15 -13.35
C ARG A 46 -33.24 -16.97 -13.38
N ASP A 47 -33.13 -18.20 -13.88
CA ASP A 47 -34.29 -18.97 -14.32
C ASP A 47 -34.90 -19.79 -13.19
N VAL A 48 -34.10 -20.20 -12.21
CA VAL A 48 -34.52 -21.01 -11.06
C VAL A 48 -34.67 -20.16 -9.81
N MET A 49 -33.64 -19.40 -9.44
CA MET A 49 -33.70 -18.52 -8.25
C MET A 49 -34.44 -17.20 -8.50
N LYS A 50 -34.85 -16.93 -9.74
CA LYS A 50 -35.63 -15.75 -10.15
C LYS A 50 -34.96 -14.41 -9.84
N TYR A 51 -33.63 -14.39 -9.69
CA TYR A 51 -32.90 -13.14 -9.56
C TYR A 51 -32.71 -12.48 -10.93
N PRO A 52 -32.92 -11.16 -11.07
CA PRO A 52 -32.63 -10.46 -12.32
C PRO A 52 -31.14 -10.58 -12.64
N LEU A 53 -30.80 -10.86 -13.89
CA LEU A 53 -29.42 -11.09 -14.33
C LEU A 53 -29.13 -10.26 -15.56
N SER A 54 -28.08 -9.46 -15.52
CA SER A 54 -27.66 -8.59 -16.62
C SER A 54 -26.15 -8.62 -16.79
N THR A 55 -25.68 -8.72 -18.03
CA THR A 55 -24.26 -8.71 -18.36
C THR A 55 -23.92 -7.40 -19.05
N LYS A 56 -22.91 -6.67 -18.55
CA LYS A 56 -22.36 -5.49 -19.23
C LYS A 56 -20.86 -5.62 -19.36
N THR A 57 -20.33 -5.19 -20.50
CA THR A 57 -18.89 -5.02 -20.69
C THR A 57 -18.50 -3.67 -20.10
N THR A 58 -17.59 -3.66 -19.14
CA THR A 58 -17.06 -2.44 -18.52
C THR A 58 -15.54 -2.56 -18.48
N SER A 59 -14.85 -1.57 -19.06
CA SER A 59 -13.38 -1.54 -19.16
C SER A 59 -12.77 -2.85 -19.70
N GLY A 60 -13.36 -3.39 -20.78
CA GLY A 60 -12.88 -4.62 -21.44
C GLY A 60 -13.18 -5.93 -20.71
N LYS A 61 -13.85 -5.90 -19.56
CA LYS A 61 -14.26 -7.11 -18.82
C LYS A 61 -15.78 -7.26 -18.82
N THR A 62 -16.26 -8.49 -19.04
CA THR A 62 -17.68 -8.83 -18.93
C THR A 62 -18.05 -8.97 -17.46
N VAL A 63 -18.85 -8.03 -16.94
CA VAL A 63 -19.35 -8.03 -15.56
C VAL A 63 -20.78 -8.56 -15.56
N VAL A 64 -21.04 -9.53 -14.68
CA VAL A 64 -22.35 -10.17 -14.51
C VAL A 64 -23.00 -9.63 -13.23
N TYR A 65 -24.10 -8.89 -13.39
CA TYR A 65 -24.90 -8.35 -12.30
C TYR A 65 -26.04 -9.32 -11.96
N VAL A 66 -26.21 -9.61 -10.66
CA VAL A 66 -27.29 -10.45 -10.12
C VAL A 66 -28.09 -9.62 -9.10
N GLY A 67 -29.40 -9.39 -9.33
CA GLY A 67 -30.27 -8.59 -8.46
C GLY A 67 -30.93 -7.39 -9.16
N LYS A 68 -31.68 -6.57 -8.41
CA LYS A 68 -32.28 -5.31 -8.93
C LYS A 68 -31.16 -4.39 -9.42
N GLN A 69 -31.20 -4.01 -10.70
CA GLN A 69 -30.27 -3.02 -11.22
C GLN A 69 -30.54 -1.65 -10.59
N PRO A 70 -29.50 -0.86 -10.25
CA PRO A 70 -29.69 0.48 -9.75
C PRO A 70 -30.37 1.35 -10.84
N LYS A 71 -31.39 2.13 -10.44
CA LYS A 71 -32.07 3.07 -11.35
C LYS A 71 -31.05 4.07 -11.89
N THR A 72 -31.03 4.25 -13.21
CA THR A 72 -30.26 5.27 -13.92
C THR A 72 -30.65 6.65 -13.41
N THR A 73 -29.81 7.19 -12.54
CA THR A 73 -29.80 8.60 -12.14
C THR A 73 -28.97 9.38 -13.16
N ALA A 74 -29.38 10.63 -13.42
CA ALA A 74 -28.68 11.57 -14.27
C ALA A 74 -27.17 11.59 -13.96
N LYS A 75 -26.35 11.87 -15.00
CA LYS A 75 -24.88 11.92 -15.00
C LYS A 75 -24.33 12.11 -13.58
N PRO A 76 -23.74 11.07 -12.96
CA PRO A 76 -23.24 11.21 -11.62
C PRO A 76 -22.03 12.13 -11.67
N THR A 77 -22.16 13.33 -11.13
CA THR A 77 -21.04 13.97 -10.43
C THR A 77 -20.54 12.91 -9.47
N THR A 78 -19.31 12.43 -9.68
CA THR A 78 -18.68 11.40 -8.85
C THR A 78 -18.97 11.73 -7.39
N PRO A 79 -19.74 10.92 -6.64
CA PRO A 79 -19.75 11.05 -5.20
C PRO A 79 -18.30 10.79 -4.80
N SER A 80 -17.61 11.83 -4.35
CA SER A 80 -16.38 11.67 -3.58
C SER A 80 -16.72 10.63 -2.52
N SER A 81 -16.17 9.43 -2.64
CA SER A 81 -16.23 8.49 -1.54
C SER A 81 -15.55 9.22 -0.40
N LYS A 82 -16.32 9.68 0.58
CA LYS A 82 -15.76 9.95 1.91
C LYS A 82 -15.25 8.61 2.38
N THR A 83 -13.99 8.33 2.10
CA THR A 83 -13.24 7.25 2.70
C THR A 83 -13.42 7.41 4.20
N THR A 84 -14.25 6.58 4.82
CA THR A 84 -14.45 6.62 6.27
C THR A 84 -13.52 5.61 6.90
N ASP A 85 -12.27 5.57 6.44
CA ASP A 85 -11.21 4.97 7.22
C ASP A 85 -10.91 5.95 8.36
N PRO A 86 -11.17 5.57 9.63
CA PRO A 86 -10.91 6.44 10.77
C PRO A 86 -9.46 6.92 10.83
N ASP A 87 -8.49 6.13 10.34
CA ASP A 87 -7.09 6.51 10.32
C ASP A 87 -6.78 7.53 9.21
N GLU A 88 -7.45 7.47 8.05
CA GLU A 88 -7.31 8.50 7.02
C GLU A 88 -7.93 9.83 7.45
N LEU A 89 -9.07 9.79 8.14
CA LEU A 89 -9.66 10.99 8.74
C LEU A 89 -8.74 11.59 9.80
N ALA A 90 -8.21 10.76 10.70
CA ALA A 90 -7.26 11.20 11.73
C ALA A 90 -6.00 11.81 11.11
N LYS A 91 -5.45 11.20 10.05
CA LYS A 91 -4.33 11.73 9.29
C LYS A 91 -4.64 13.10 8.68
N GLN A 92 -5.79 13.25 8.03
CA GLN A 92 -6.21 14.52 7.44
C GLN A 92 -6.37 15.63 8.48
N GLU A 93 -6.98 15.34 9.63
CA GLU A 93 -7.13 16.32 10.71
C GLU A 93 -5.78 16.68 11.33
N PHE A 94 -4.92 15.69 11.59
CA PHE A 94 -3.58 15.91 12.12
C PHE A 94 -2.75 16.84 11.22
N LEU A 95 -2.74 16.56 9.92
CA LEU A 95 -1.96 17.33 8.94
C LEU A 95 -2.45 18.76 8.73
N LYS A 96 -3.67 19.13 9.18
CA LYS A 96 -4.09 20.54 9.19
C LYS A 96 -3.36 21.36 10.25
N THR A 97 -2.98 20.71 11.35
CA THR A 97 -2.34 21.38 12.51
C THR A 97 -0.82 21.35 12.46
N TRP A 98 -0.23 20.53 11.59
CA TRP A 98 1.20 20.36 11.49
C TRP A 98 1.72 20.71 10.10
N THR A 99 2.76 21.54 10.04
CA THR A 99 3.46 21.85 8.80
C THR A 99 4.76 21.05 8.74
N PRO A 100 5.00 20.26 7.68
CA PRO A 100 6.25 19.53 7.55
C PRO A 100 7.47 20.45 7.53
N PRO A 101 8.57 20.11 8.23
CA PRO A 101 9.84 20.80 8.07
C PRO A 101 10.33 20.65 6.64
N LYS A 102 11.13 21.61 6.18
CA LYS A 102 11.72 21.60 4.83
C LYS A 102 13.21 21.75 4.95
N ILE A 103 13.94 20.84 4.30
CA ILE A 103 15.40 20.95 4.24
C ILE A 103 15.77 22.10 3.30
N LYS A 104 16.64 22.98 3.79
CA LYS A 104 17.20 24.14 3.08
C LYS A 104 18.66 23.90 2.75
N SER A 105 19.39 23.25 3.66
CA SER A 105 20.78 22.86 3.44
C SER A 105 20.92 21.77 2.38
N LYS A 106 22.12 21.68 1.83
CA LYS A 106 22.53 20.61 0.91
C LYS A 106 23.48 19.66 1.62
N MET A 107 23.47 18.41 1.20
CA MET A 107 24.43 17.41 1.66
C MET A 107 25.87 17.89 1.42
N THR A 108 26.72 17.61 2.40
CA THR A 108 28.15 17.89 2.38
C THR A 108 28.95 16.58 2.28
N ASN A 109 30.26 16.68 2.11
CA ASN A 109 31.16 15.51 2.18
C ASN A 109 31.54 15.14 3.63
N ASP A 110 30.96 15.81 4.63
CA ASP A 110 31.18 15.54 6.06
C ASP A 110 29.94 14.82 6.62
N PRO A 111 30.05 13.51 6.93
CA PRO A 111 28.94 12.71 7.46
C PRO A 111 28.36 13.25 8.78
N VAL A 112 29.21 13.75 9.68
CA VAL A 112 28.79 14.26 11.00
C VAL A 112 28.02 15.55 10.83
N LYS A 113 28.49 16.42 9.93
CA LYS A 113 27.78 17.65 9.57
C LYS A 113 26.43 17.36 8.91
N ASN A 114 26.34 16.32 8.06
CA ASN A 114 25.09 15.91 7.46
C ASN A 114 24.08 15.44 8.52
N ALA A 115 24.50 14.59 9.46
CA ALA A 115 23.65 14.17 10.58
C ALA A 115 23.14 15.36 11.40
N ARG A 116 24.01 16.35 11.67
CA ARG A 116 23.65 17.59 12.38
C ARG A 116 22.64 18.43 11.62
N ILE A 117 22.80 18.58 10.29
CA ILE A 117 21.83 19.27 9.43
C ILE A 117 20.44 18.60 9.52
N LEU A 118 20.39 17.26 9.46
CA LEU A 118 19.14 16.53 9.60
C LEU A 118 18.51 16.73 10.99
N ALA A 119 19.33 16.77 12.04
CA ALA A 119 18.86 17.03 13.39
C ALA A 119 18.26 18.44 13.54
N ASP A 120 19.00 19.45 13.08
CA ASP A 120 18.65 20.87 13.26
C ASP A 120 17.48 21.31 12.39
N GLU A 121 17.41 20.84 11.13
CA GLU A 121 16.41 21.32 10.17
C GLU A 121 15.16 20.43 10.08
N LEU A 122 15.31 19.12 10.30
CA LEU A 122 14.22 18.15 10.19
C LEU A 122 13.79 17.57 11.54
N GLY A 123 14.45 17.95 12.63
CA GLY A 123 14.09 17.53 13.98
C GLY A 123 14.48 16.10 14.32
N LEU A 124 15.47 15.53 13.62
CA LEU A 124 16.04 14.23 13.99
C LEU A 124 16.84 14.35 15.28
N TYR A 125 17.02 13.23 15.97
CA TYR A 125 17.93 13.09 17.09
C TYR A 125 19.27 12.57 16.61
N GLN A 126 20.36 13.27 16.92
CA GLN A 126 21.71 12.79 16.72
C GLN A 126 22.21 12.18 18.05
N PRO A 127 22.34 10.84 18.18
CA PRO A 127 22.69 10.21 19.45
C PRO A 127 24.10 10.51 19.92
N ASP A 128 25.01 10.75 18.98
CA ASP A 128 26.40 11.08 19.19
C ASP A 128 26.73 12.36 18.41
N PRO A 129 27.08 13.48 19.06
CA PRO A 129 27.43 14.74 18.41
C PRO A 129 28.57 14.65 17.39
N ASP A 130 29.43 13.65 17.54
CA ASP A 130 30.56 13.35 16.65
C ASP A 130 30.28 12.16 15.71
N GLY A 131 29.08 11.57 15.81
CA GLY A 131 28.63 10.45 15.01
C GLY A 131 27.88 10.87 13.74
N ALA A 132 27.87 9.97 12.76
CA ALA A 132 27.25 10.17 11.44
C ALA A 132 25.82 9.58 11.34
N ALA A 133 25.11 9.52 12.46
CA ALA A 133 23.78 8.91 12.55
C ALA A 133 22.73 9.91 13.07
N ALA A 134 21.54 9.88 12.46
CA ALA A 134 20.40 10.69 12.85
C ALA A 134 19.13 9.83 12.86
N ILE A 135 18.33 9.96 13.91
CA ILE A 135 17.14 9.13 14.18
C ILE A 135 15.90 10.01 14.20
N PHE A 136 14.90 9.68 13.39
CA PHE A 136 13.61 10.34 13.48
C PHE A 136 12.70 9.57 14.45
N ASN A 137 12.50 10.14 15.63
CA ASN A 137 11.46 9.76 16.56
C ASN A 137 10.42 10.88 16.58
N PRO A 138 9.17 10.63 16.15
CA PRO A 138 8.20 11.68 15.95
C PRO A 138 7.67 12.28 17.28
N PHE A 139 7.96 11.65 18.42
CA PHE A 139 7.53 12.11 19.75
C PHE A 139 8.57 12.98 20.45
N ALA A 140 9.86 12.78 20.19
CA ALA A 140 10.94 13.47 20.86
C ALA A 140 12.27 13.30 20.11
N GLN A 141 13.20 14.24 20.28
CA GLN A 141 14.59 14.07 19.88
C GLN A 141 15.30 13.07 20.81
N SER A 142 15.02 11.77 20.61
CA SER A 142 15.62 10.67 21.36
C SER A 142 15.65 9.39 20.52
N SER A 143 16.43 8.40 20.94
CA SER A 143 16.55 7.08 20.28
C SER A 143 15.39 6.11 20.51
N GLY A 144 14.31 6.54 21.18
CA GLY A 144 13.17 5.72 21.61
C GLY A 144 12.32 5.11 20.49
N ALA A 145 11.02 5.40 20.44
CA ALA A 145 10.10 4.85 19.43
C ALA A 145 10.34 5.44 18.03
N TRP A 146 11.49 5.10 17.44
CA TRP A 146 11.95 5.67 16.19
C TRP A 146 11.21 5.10 14.98
N ALA A 147 10.92 5.99 14.03
CA ALA A 147 10.22 5.66 12.79
C ALA A 147 11.20 5.32 11.67
N PHE A 148 12.31 6.06 11.57
CA PHE A 148 13.41 5.73 10.68
C PHE A 148 14.74 6.26 11.24
N ALA A 149 15.84 5.69 10.79
CA ALA A 149 17.20 6.13 11.11
C ALA A 149 18.01 6.25 9.82
N VAL A 150 18.94 7.19 9.83
CA VAL A 150 19.88 7.51 8.75
C VAL A 150 21.28 7.34 9.32
N CYS A 151 22.13 6.56 8.65
CA CYS A 151 23.51 6.36 9.08
C CYS A 151 24.46 6.41 7.88
N GLU A 152 25.45 7.31 7.93
CA GLU A 152 26.54 7.37 6.95
C GLU A 152 27.80 6.60 7.42
N ASP A 153 27.86 6.19 8.69
CA ASP A 153 28.86 5.25 9.22
C ASP A 153 28.27 3.85 9.38
N THR A 154 28.05 3.19 8.25
CA THR A 154 27.24 1.95 8.21
C THR A 154 27.99 0.72 8.74
N GLY A 155 29.33 0.74 8.75
CA GLY A 155 30.15 -0.45 8.96
C GLY A 155 30.01 -1.54 7.88
N ILE A 156 29.24 -1.27 6.81
CA ILE A 156 28.97 -2.21 5.73
C ILE A 156 29.90 -1.87 4.55
N GLU A 157 30.64 -2.86 4.07
CA GLU A 157 31.63 -2.65 3.02
C GLU A 157 31.02 -2.05 1.75
N GLY A 158 31.52 -0.87 1.38
CA GLY A 158 31.13 -0.14 0.19
C GLY A 158 29.70 0.39 0.21
N VAL A 159 29.08 0.53 1.39
CA VAL A 159 27.80 1.24 1.58
C VAL A 159 28.07 2.52 2.35
N ASP A 160 27.86 3.66 1.69
CA ASP A 160 28.16 4.99 2.24
C ASP A 160 26.99 5.56 3.06
N LEU A 161 25.78 5.03 2.87
CA LEU A 161 24.58 5.44 3.59
C LEU A 161 23.59 4.29 3.70
N GLU A 162 23.04 4.10 4.89
CA GLU A 162 21.90 3.24 5.14
C GLU A 162 20.76 4.04 5.78
N ILE A 163 19.55 3.86 5.27
CA ILE A 163 18.31 4.37 5.86
C ILE A 163 17.44 3.18 6.24
N GLY A 164 17.28 2.94 7.54
CA GLY A 164 16.37 1.94 8.07
C GLY A 164 15.01 2.56 8.37
N ILE A 165 13.94 2.00 7.81
CA ILE A 165 12.56 2.47 7.99
C ILE A 165 11.81 1.42 8.79
N ASN A 166 11.49 1.76 10.03
CA ASN A 166 10.77 0.92 10.98
C ASN A 166 9.26 1.15 10.90
N GLN A 167 8.82 2.39 10.69
CA GLN A 167 7.41 2.73 10.69
C GLN A 167 7.06 3.81 9.69
N TRP A 168 6.40 3.42 8.61
CA TRP A 168 5.88 4.33 7.58
C TRP A 168 4.53 4.95 7.98
N PHE A 169 3.64 4.16 8.58
CA PHE A 169 2.27 4.58 8.89
C PHE A 169 2.10 4.96 10.35
N GLY A 170 1.43 6.10 10.58
CA GLY A 170 0.71 6.36 11.81
C GLY A 170 -0.69 5.78 11.79
N ASN A 171 -1.36 5.88 12.94
CA ASN A 171 -2.77 5.57 13.08
C ASN A 171 -3.38 6.55 14.08
N ARG A 172 -4.70 6.51 14.27
CA ARG A 172 -5.40 7.43 15.18
C ARG A 172 -4.93 7.36 16.65
N TRP A 173 -4.28 6.26 17.04
CA TRP A 173 -3.75 6.09 18.40
C TRP A 173 -2.32 6.63 18.53
N ASN A 174 -1.55 6.58 17.44
CA ASN A 174 -0.20 7.12 17.35
C ASN A 174 -0.09 8.04 16.12
N PRO A 175 -0.75 9.21 16.15
CA PRO A 175 -0.85 10.10 14.98
C PRO A 175 0.48 10.77 14.62
N GLU A 176 1.42 10.84 15.57
CA GLU A 176 2.76 11.40 15.36
C GLU A 176 3.53 10.71 14.22
N PHE A 177 3.31 9.41 14.01
CA PHE A 177 3.91 8.68 12.89
C PHE A 177 3.36 9.08 11.51
N TYR A 178 2.26 9.85 11.42
CA TYR A 178 1.85 10.45 10.14
C TYR A 178 2.89 11.43 9.61
N LYS A 179 3.80 11.93 10.46
CA LYS A 179 4.92 12.80 10.05
C LYS A 179 5.96 12.05 9.21
N THR A 180 6.13 10.75 9.40
CA THR A 180 7.22 9.95 8.81
C THR A 180 7.41 10.15 7.31
N PRO A 181 6.40 9.92 6.45
CA PRO A 181 6.60 10.06 5.00
C PRO A 181 6.99 11.49 4.58
N TYR A 182 6.51 12.51 5.29
CA TYR A 182 6.82 13.90 4.97
C TYR A 182 8.26 14.27 5.33
N VAL A 183 8.74 13.85 6.50
CA VAL A 183 10.14 14.09 6.91
C VAL A 183 11.08 13.25 6.06
N LEU A 184 10.76 11.98 5.83
CA LEU A 184 11.56 11.07 5.03
C LEU A 184 11.68 11.53 3.56
N LYS A 185 10.66 12.18 3.01
CA LYS A 185 10.73 12.83 1.69
C LYS A 185 11.83 13.88 1.62
N GLU A 186 11.96 14.72 2.65
CA GLU A 186 13.01 15.75 2.70
C GLU A 186 14.39 15.13 2.96
N VAL A 187 14.49 14.01 3.70
CA VAL A 187 15.73 13.24 3.83
C VAL A 187 16.20 12.70 2.47
N PHE A 188 15.31 12.06 1.71
CA PHE A 188 15.68 11.59 0.36
C PHE A 188 16.04 12.72 -0.59
N LYS A 189 15.37 13.87 -0.48
CA LYS A 189 15.75 15.09 -1.22
C LYS A 189 17.13 15.60 -0.83
N PHE A 190 17.47 15.61 0.46
CA PHE A 190 18.78 16.04 0.97
C PHE A 190 19.92 15.22 0.38
N TYR A 191 19.74 13.89 0.31
CA TYR A 191 20.70 12.97 -0.30
C TYR A 191 20.60 12.87 -1.83
N GLU A 192 19.82 13.74 -2.48
CA GLU A 192 19.61 13.77 -3.93
C GLU A 192 19.12 12.42 -4.50
N LEU A 193 18.16 11.80 -3.81
CA LEU A 193 17.52 10.53 -4.15
C LEU A 193 15.97 10.62 -4.13
N PRO A 194 15.33 11.66 -4.70
CA PRO A 194 13.87 11.81 -4.63
C PRO A 194 13.09 10.63 -5.23
N GLU A 195 13.64 9.94 -6.21
CA GLU A 195 13.01 8.79 -6.87
C GLU A 195 12.84 7.59 -5.93
N VAL A 196 13.70 7.46 -4.92
CA VAL A 196 13.61 6.39 -3.92
C VAL A 196 12.36 6.58 -3.06
N TYR A 197 12.09 7.83 -2.66
CA TYR A 197 10.84 8.16 -1.96
C TYR A 197 9.62 7.79 -2.80
N ASP A 198 9.63 8.09 -4.10
CA ASP A 198 8.50 7.77 -4.99
C ASP A 198 8.28 6.26 -5.11
N ILE A 199 9.34 5.45 -5.15
CA ILE A 199 9.23 3.98 -5.14
C ILE A 199 8.59 3.50 -3.84
N LEU A 200 9.07 3.98 -2.69
CA LEU A 200 8.54 3.62 -1.38
C LEU A 200 7.08 4.06 -1.21
N TYR A 201 6.74 5.29 -1.61
CA TYR A 201 5.38 5.79 -1.57
C TYR A 201 4.43 4.98 -2.46
N ARG A 202 4.86 4.59 -3.67
CA ARG A 202 4.06 3.74 -4.55
C ARG A 202 3.86 2.34 -3.98
N GLY A 203 4.91 1.72 -3.46
CA GLY A 203 4.85 0.37 -2.90
C GLY A 203 4.06 0.31 -1.59
N ILE A 204 4.35 1.22 -0.67
CA ILE A 204 3.80 1.21 0.69
C ILE A 204 2.43 1.88 0.74
N GLU A 205 2.33 3.15 0.30
CA GLU A 205 1.09 3.94 0.41
C GLU A 205 0.04 3.51 -0.62
N LYS A 206 0.45 3.46 -1.90
CA LYS A 206 -0.47 3.18 -3.00
C LYS A 206 -0.69 1.69 -3.25
N LYS A 207 0.10 0.82 -2.60
CA LYS A 207 0.06 -0.64 -2.79
C LYS A 207 0.23 -1.04 -4.26
N GLU A 208 1.02 -0.26 -5.01
CA GLU A 208 1.38 -0.56 -6.38
C GLU A 208 2.51 -1.58 -6.41
N ASN A 209 2.55 -2.43 -7.44
CA ASN A 209 3.67 -3.36 -7.61
C ASN A 209 4.95 -2.58 -7.94
N VAL A 210 5.99 -2.81 -7.13
CA VAL A 210 7.34 -2.27 -7.28
C VAL A 210 8.40 -3.37 -7.16
N ASP A 211 8.03 -4.64 -7.39
CA ASP A 211 8.92 -5.80 -7.23
C ASP A 211 10.12 -5.71 -8.17
N ASP A 212 9.93 -5.06 -9.34
CA ASP A 212 11.00 -4.77 -10.29
C ASP A 212 11.96 -3.67 -9.80
N LYS A 213 11.80 -3.13 -8.58
CA LYS A 213 12.66 -2.12 -7.96
C LYS A 213 13.27 -2.59 -6.63
N VAL A 214 12.72 -3.63 -6.00
CA VAL A 214 13.15 -4.13 -4.69
C VAL A 214 14.13 -5.30 -4.86
N GLY A 215 15.11 -5.42 -3.96
CA GLY A 215 16.05 -6.54 -3.90
C GLY A 215 17.20 -6.48 -4.92
N LYS A 216 17.36 -5.37 -5.64
CA LYS A 216 18.46 -5.18 -6.59
C LYS A 216 18.99 -3.75 -6.59
N TRP A 217 20.23 -3.59 -7.07
CA TRP A 217 20.86 -2.29 -7.22
C TRP A 217 20.23 -1.50 -8.37
N LEU A 218 19.62 -0.38 -8.03
CA LEU A 218 19.13 0.67 -8.93
C LEU A 218 20.20 1.75 -9.10
N THR A 219 20.15 2.48 -10.21
CA THR A 219 21.07 3.59 -10.47
C THR A 219 20.30 4.89 -10.62
N PHE A 220 20.65 5.88 -9.82
CA PHE A 220 20.09 7.23 -9.87
C PHE A 220 21.25 8.22 -10.01
N GLY A 221 21.44 8.73 -11.22
CA GLY A 221 22.66 9.46 -11.58
C GLY A 221 23.90 8.59 -11.36
N LYS A 222 24.77 8.99 -10.43
CA LYS A 222 26.00 8.26 -10.06
C LYS A 222 25.83 7.31 -8.87
N ARG A 223 24.72 7.44 -8.13
CA ARG A 223 24.45 6.69 -6.91
C ARG A 223 23.85 5.34 -7.25
N LYS A 224 24.30 4.31 -6.55
CA LYS A 224 23.68 2.99 -6.59
C LYS A 224 22.83 2.81 -5.34
N VAL A 225 21.58 2.43 -5.51
CA VAL A 225 20.62 2.29 -4.39
C VAL A 225 20.04 0.89 -4.37
N LEU A 226 20.04 0.25 -3.20
CA LEU A 226 19.36 -1.02 -2.96
C LEU A 226 18.23 -0.78 -1.96
N ILE A 227 17.01 -1.10 -2.37
CA ILE A 227 15.83 -1.11 -1.48
C ILE A 227 15.52 -2.56 -1.18
N PHE A 228 15.41 -2.94 0.09
CA PHE A 228 15.06 -4.32 0.46
C PHE A 228 14.28 -4.38 1.76
N GLU A 229 13.50 -5.44 1.92
CA GLU A 229 12.76 -5.72 3.15
C GLU A 229 13.60 -6.65 4.04
N GLY A 230 13.91 -6.17 5.25
CA GLY A 230 14.43 -6.98 6.34
C GLY A 230 13.30 -7.66 7.13
N LYS A 231 13.62 -8.27 8.28
CA LYS A 231 12.61 -9.02 9.07
C LYS A 231 11.41 -8.18 9.54
N SER A 232 11.61 -6.89 9.77
CA SER A 232 10.58 -5.98 10.30
C SER A 232 10.75 -4.53 9.83
N GLN A 233 11.62 -4.29 8.85
CA GLN A 233 12.04 -2.95 8.45
C GLN A 233 12.30 -2.94 6.95
N VAL A 234 12.11 -1.79 6.31
CA VAL A 234 12.59 -1.55 4.95
C VAL A 234 13.93 -0.83 5.06
N PHE A 235 14.93 -1.32 4.34
CA PHE A 235 16.25 -0.71 4.28
C PHE A 235 16.48 -0.10 2.90
N VAL A 236 17.15 1.05 2.90
CA VAL A 236 17.72 1.66 1.71
C VAL A 236 19.21 1.80 1.92
N GLN A 237 20.01 1.12 1.12
CA GLN A 237 21.46 1.24 1.12
C GLN A 237 21.93 2.00 -0.12
N VAL A 238 22.92 2.87 0.04
CA VAL A 238 23.44 3.73 -1.02
C VAL A 238 24.96 3.56 -1.14
N LYS A 239 25.43 3.47 -2.37
CA LYS A 239 26.85 3.53 -2.74
C LYS A 239 27.14 4.73 -3.61
N ASN A 240 28.39 5.17 -3.57
CA ASN A 240 28.90 6.36 -4.25
C ASN A 240 28.15 7.62 -3.80
N LEU A 241 27.93 7.76 -2.48
CA LEU A 241 27.21 8.91 -1.93
C LEU A 241 27.98 10.21 -2.14
N TYR A 242 29.27 10.19 -1.78
CA TYR A 242 30.17 11.32 -1.97
C TYR A 242 30.90 11.23 -3.31
N GLN A 243 31.09 12.37 -3.93
CA GLN A 243 31.98 12.48 -5.08
C GLN A 243 33.42 12.39 -4.57
N ARG A 244 34.12 11.32 -4.93
CA ARG A 244 35.58 11.33 -4.98
C ARG A 244 36.04 11.69 -6.39
#